data_AF-A0A0G1GJC4-F1
#
_entry.id   AF-A0A0G1GJC4-F1
#
_cell.length_a   1.000
_cell.length_b   1.000
_cell.length_c   1.000
_cell.angle_alpha   90.00
_cell.angle_beta   90.00
_cell.angle_gamma   90.00
#
_symmetry.space_group_name_H-M   'P 1'
#
loop_
_entity.id
_entity.type
_entity.pdbx_description
1 polymer ?
#
loop_
_entity_poly.entity_id
_entity_poly.type
_entity_poly.pdbx_seq_one_letter_code
_entity_poly.pdbx_strand_id
1 'polypeptide(L)'
;MKNKLVLHQIALIGVLLFLSIWKLFTGGMIFGADMIWWWLGAILGFVIVFADRLVYVLLMNEEPLSRKFGDMFSKGHYLNSMEALLSERHEQKELVMRSALFILVWVILALFAATSVGNPFARGFVLGIGTHLIFDLISDYTGDRRRLGMWFWQVKRELPENEKSVFVWVMAVAYVFLAFTL
;
A
#
# COMPACT_ATOMS: atom_id res chain seq x y z
N MET A 1 13.00 -3.93 13.17
CA MET A 1 13.02 -3.41 11.78
C MET A 1 12.66 -4.45 10.74
N LYS A 2 13.27 -5.66 10.74
CA LYS A 2 12.73 -6.86 10.04
C LYS A 2 11.23 -7.05 10.27
N ASN A 3 10.76 -6.78 11.50
CA ASN A 3 9.37 -6.95 11.90
C ASN A 3 8.35 -6.18 11.04
N LYS A 4 8.65 -4.97 10.53
CA LYS A 4 7.64 -4.23 9.73
C LYS A 4 7.52 -4.77 8.31
N LEU A 5 8.62 -5.05 7.61
CA LEU A 5 8.55 -5.66 6.28
C LEU A 5 7.87 -7.03 6.36
N VAL A 6 8.23 -7.82 7.38
CA VAL A 6 7.56 -9.09 7.68
C VAL A 6 6.08 -8.87 7.98
N LEU A 7 5.71 -7.82 8.72
CA LEU A 7 4.30 -7.52 9.00
C LEU A 7 3.52 -7.15 7.72
N HIS A 8 4.13 -6.43 6.77
CA HIS A 8 3.53 -6.14 5.47
C HIS A 8 3.31 -7.42 4.65
N GLN A 9 4.30 -8.31 4.64
CA GLN A 9 4.19 -9.61 3.97
C GLN A 9 3.12 -10.49 4.62
N ILE A 10 3.06 -10.52 5.96
CA ILE A 10 2.02 -11.23 6.71
C ILE A 10 0.65 -10.64 6.41
N ALA A 11 0.52 -9.31 6.33
CA ALA A 11 -0.75 -8.66 5.99
C ALA A 11 -1.22 -9.04 4.59
N LEU A 12 -0.34 -8.96 3.59
CA LEU A 12 -0.65 -9.38 2.22
C LEU A 12 -1.04 -10.86 2.15
N ILE A 13 -0.18 -11.74 2.65
CA ILE A 13 -0.40 -13.20 2.60
C ILE A 13 -1.66 -13.56 3.40
N GLY A 14 -1.86 -12.95 4.57
CA GLY A 14 -3.03 -13.16 5.41
C GLY A 14 -4.32 -12.79 4.70
N VAL A 15 -4.37 -11.62 4.03
CA VAL A 15 -5.51 -11.20 3.22
C VAL A 15 -5.74 -12.14 2.05
N LEU A 16 -4.70 -12.49 1.29
CA LEU A 16 -4.83 -13.36 0.12
C LEU A 16 -5.30 -14.77 0.50
N LEU A 17 -4.75 -15.35 1.57
CA LEU A 17 -5.18 -16.65 2.07
C LEU A 17 -6.63 -16.59 2.57
N PHE A 18 -6.98 -15.59 3.38
CA PHE A 18 -8.33 -15.44 3.90
C PHE A 18 -9.37 -15.32 2.76
N LEU A 19 -9.11 -14.46 1.77
CA LEU A 19 -10.01 -14.28 0.63
C LEU A 19 -10.05 -15.51 -0.29
N SER A 20 -8.93 -16.21 -0.46
CA SER A 20 -8.89 -17.46 -1.25
C SER A 20 -9.73 -18.55 -0.59
N ILE A 21 -9.60 -18.71 0.73
CA ILE A 21 -10.41 -19.65 1.52
C ILE A 21 -11.89 -19.25 1.47
N TRP A 22 -12.21 -17.96 1.62
CA TRP A 22 -13.57 -17.47 1.51
C TRP A 22 -14.19 -17.79 0.15
N LYS A 23 -13.49 -17.50 -0.95
CA LYS A 23 -13.96 -17.78 -2.32
C LYS A 23 -14.14 -19.28 -2.59
N LEU A 24 -13.37 -20.13 -1.93
CA LEU A 24 -13.54 -21.59 -1.98
C LEU A 24 -14.88 -22.02 -1.37
N PHE A 25 -15.25 -21.45 -0.22
CA PHE A 25 -16.53 -21.75 0.44
C PHE A 25 -17.75 -21.21 -0.32
N THR A 26 -17.61 -20.06 -0.99
CA THR A 26 -18.70 -19.47 -1.77
C THR A 26 -18.81 -20.04 -3.19
N GLY A 27 -17.98 -21.01 -3.56
CA GLY A 27 -17.96 -21.64 -4.90
C GLY A 27 -17.56 -20.68 -6.03
N GLY A 28 -16.93 -19.55 -5.71
CA GLY A 28 -16.70 -18.46 -6.65
C GLY A 28 -15.44 -18.60 -7.49
N MET A 29 -14.51 -19.48 -7.12
CA MET A 29 -13.23 -19.65 -7.82
C MET A 29 -12.82 -21.12 -7.84
N ILE A 30 -12.59 -21.66 -9.03
CA ILE A 30 -11.98 -22.98 -9.22
C ILE A 30 -10.47 -22.79 -9.05
N PHE A 31 -9.79 -23.64 -8.26
CA PHE A 31 -8.33 -23.66 -8.19
C PHE A 31 -7.75 -23.87 -9.61
N GLY A 32 -7.35 -22.78 -10.25
CA GLY A 32 -6.93 -22.75 -11.65
C GLY A 32 -6.02 -21.56 -11.95
N ALA A 33 -5.72 -21.34 -13.22
CA ALA A 33 -4.81 -20.28 -13.66
C ALA A 33 -5.27 -18.88 -13.18
N ASP A 34 -6.58 -18.65 -13.08
CA ASP A 34 -7.15 -17.38 -12.63
C ASP A 34 -6.73 -17.00 -11.21
N MET A 35 -6.66 -17.97 -10.29
CA MET A 35 -6.21 -17.70 -8.92
C MET A 35 -4.74 -17.32 -8.89
N ILE A 36 -3.89 -18.00 -9.68
CA ILE A 36 -2.47 -17.68 -9.78
C ILE A 36 -2.28 -16.27 -10.34
N TRP A 37 -3.01 -15.92 -11.39
CA TRP A 37 -2.97 -14.57 -11.98
C TRP A 37 -3.45 -13.50 -11.00
N TRP A 38 -4.51 -13.78 -10.24
CA TRP A 38 -5.00 -12.88 -9.20
C TRP A 38 -3.98 -12.68 -8.08
N TRP A 39 -3.34 -13.75 -7.58
CA TRP A 39 -2.26 -13.66 -6.60
C TRP A 39 -1.06 -12.86 -7.13
N LEU A 40 -0.63 -13.13 -8.36
CA LEU A 40 0.48 -12.43 -9.00
C LEU A 40 0.17 -10.94 -9.16
N GLY A 41 -1.06 -10.62 -9.58
CA GLY A 41 -1.56 -9.26 -9.63
C GLY A 41 -1.44 -8.59 -8.27
N ALA A 42 -1.97 -9.22 -7.21
CA ALA A 42 -1.93 -8.66 -5.86
C ALA A 42 -0.52 -8.45 -5.32
N ILE A 43 0.39 -9.39 -5.57
CA ILE A 43 1.80 -9.22 -5.20
C ILE A 43 2.39 -8.02 -5.92
N LEU A 44 2.18 -7.89 -7.23
CA LEU A 44 2.73 -6.79 -8.01
C LEU A 44 2.13 -5.44 -7.60
N GLY A 45 0.82 -5.38 -7.37
CA GLY A 45 0.13 -4.19 -6.87
C GLY A 45 0.57 -3.81 -5.46
N PHE A 46 0.91 -4.79 -4.62
CA PHE A 46 1.48 -4.49 -3.31
C PHE A 46 2.89 -3.91 -3.42
N VAL A 47 3.71 -4.43 -4.33
CA VAL A 47 5.08 -3.96 -4.57
C VAL A 47 5.10 -2.56 -5.20
N ILE A 48 4.14 -2.20 -6.05
CA ILE A 48 4.14 -0.88 -6.70
C ILE A 48 4.00 0.27 -5.69
N VAL A 49 3.21 0.08 -4.63
CA VAL A 49 3.06 1.08 -3.56
C VAL A 49 4.35 1.25 -2.77
N PHE A 50 5.15 0.18 -2.66
CA PHE A 50 6.49 0.26 -2.07
C PHE A 50 7.44 1.09 -2.94
N ALA A 51 7.31 0.98 -4.27
CA ALA A 51 8.16 1.69 -5.22
C ALA A 51 8.05 3.21 -5.14
N ASP A 52 6.93 3.76 -4.63
CA ASP A 52 6.75 5.20 -4.40
C ASP A 52 7.88 5.81 -3.56
N ARG A 53 8.38 5.07 -2.56
CA ARG A 53 9.52 5.52 -1.74
C ARG A 53 10.83 5.55 -2.51
N LEU A 54 11.02 4.58 -3.42
CA LEU A 54 12.18 4.53 -4.28
C LEU A 54 12.15 5.71 -5.27
N VAL A 55 10.99 6.01 -5.83
CA VAL A 55 10.77 7.19 -6.67
C VAL A 55 11.05 8.48 -5.90
N TYR A 56 10.52 8.64 -4.69
CA TYR A 56 10.77 9.81 -3.84
C TYR A 56 12.28 10.06 -3.65
N VAL A 57 13.02 9.01 -3.25
CA VAL A 57 14.45 9.12 -2.97
C VAL A 57 15.27 9.40 -4.23
N LEU A 58 14.88 8.86 -5.39
CA LEU A 58 15.57 9.13 -6.66
C LEU A 58 15.28 10.52 -7.23
N LEU A 59 14.12 11.12 -6.93
CA LEU A 59 13.75 12.43 -7.44
C LEU A 59 14.17 13.58 -6.51
N MET A 60 14.16 13.36 -5.19
CA MET A 60 14.47 14.38 -4.19
C MET A 60 15.98 14.46 -3.87
N ASN A 61 16.81 14.70 -4.90
CA ASN A 61 18.29 14.70 -4.83
C ASN A 61 18.92 15.64 -3.78
N GLU A 62 18.15 16.60 -3.27
CA GLU A 62 18.63 17.57 -2.29
C GLU A 62 18.48 17.11 -0.83
N GLU A 63 17.68 16.07 -0.56
CA GLU A 63 17.50 15.56 0.80
C GLU A 63 18.69 14.70 1.28
N PRO A 64 19.06 14.75 2.57
CA PRO A 64 20.13 13.92 3.14
C PRO A 64 19.96 12.43 2.85
N LEU A 65 18.71 11.93 2.94
CA LEU A 65 18.35 10.57 2.62
C LEU A 65 18.66 10.20 1.16
N SER A 66 18.37 11.09 0.21
CA SER A 66 18.64 10.87 -1.21
C SER A 66 20.13 10.81 -1.50
N ARG A 67 20.92 11.73 -0.92
CA ARG A 67 22.38 11.73 -1.06
C ARG A 67 23.01 10.47 -0.48
N LYS A 68 22.56 10.07 0.71
CA LYS A 68 23.02 8.85 1.38
C LYS A 68 22.67 7.60 0.57
N PHE A 69 21.45 7.56 0.02
CA PHE A 69 21.02 6.48 -0.85
C PHE A 69 21.85 6.40 -2.12
N GLY A 70 22.05 7.52 -2.82
CA GLY A 70 22.86 7.59 -4.04
C GLY A 70 24.31 7.18 -3.82
N ASP A 71 24.92 7.60 -2.72
CA ASP A 71 26.30 7.23 -2.37
C ASP A 71 26.42 5.71 -2.12
N MET A 72 25.53 5.11 -1.32
CA MET A 72 25.54 3.67 -1.06
C MET A 72 25.20 2.84 -2.29
N PHE A 73 24.28 3.33 -3.13
CA PHE A 73 23.90 2.67 -4.38
C PHE A 73 25.07 2.69 -5.38
N SER A 74 25.76 3.81 -5.53
CA SER A 74 26.93 3.94 -6.41
C SER A 74 28.11 3.05 -6.00
N LYS A 75 28.21 2.75 -4.70
CA LYS A 75 29.21 1.83 -4.12
C LYS A 75 28.82 0.34 -4.21
N GLY A 76 27.69 0.01 -4.84
CA GLY A 76 27.21 -1.37 -4.99
C GLY A 76 26.58 -1.97 -3.73
N HIS A 77 26.32 -1.16 -2.69
CA HIS A 77 25.71 -1.63 -1.45
C HIS A 77 24.17 -1.61 -1.52
N TYR A 78 23.60 -2.34 -2.48
CA TYR A 78 22.16 -2.28 -2.79
C TYR A 78 21.27 -2.67 -1.61
N LEU A 79 21.61 -3.74 -0.87
CA LEU A 79 20.85 -4.19 0.29
C LEU A 79 20.84 -3.15 1.42
N ASN A 80 22.00 -2.57 1.73
CA ASN A 80 22.12 -1.54 2.76
C ASN A 80 21.41 -0.25 2.34
N SER A 81 21.40 0.06 1.03
CA SER A 81 20.65 1.18 0.45
C SER A 81 19.14 0.99 0.63
N MET A 82 18.63 -0.22 0.38
CA MET A 82 17.23 -0.57 0.63
C MET A 82 16.88 -0.52 2.13
N GLU A 83 17.77 -0.99 3.00
CA GLU A 83 17.56 -0.93 4.44
C GLU A 83 17.52 0.52 4.96
N ALA A 84 18.41 1.38 4.47
CA ALA A 84 18.42 2.81 4.81
C ALA A 84 17.13 3.51 4.37
N LEU A 85 16.65 3.24 3.14
CA LEU A 85 15.38 3.76 2.63
C LEU A 85 14.19 3.32 3.51
N LEU A 86 14.29 2.17 4.18
CA LEU A 86 13.27 1.66 5.09
C LEU A 86 13.39 2.14 6.53
N SER A 87 14.59 2.49 6.98
CA SER A 87 14.86 2.99 8.34
C SER A 87 14.58 4.50 8.46
N GLU A 88 14.88 5.27 7.43
CA GLU A 88 14.78 6.75 7.40
C GLU A 88 13.45 7.26 6.83
N ARG A 89 12.45 6.37 6.77
CA ARG A 89 11.07 6.63 6.33
C ARG A 89 10.30 7.75 7.05
N HIS A 90 10.84 8.31 8.12
CA HIS A 90 10.26 9.45 8.84
C HIS A 90 10.65 10.80 8.21
N GLU A 91 11.69 10.80 7.37
CA GLU A 91 12.12 11.96 6.59
C GLU A 91 11.28 12.14 5.32
N GLN A 92 10.66 11.05 4.82
CA GLN A 92 9.81 11.04 3.63
C GLN A 92 8.41 11.57 3.94
N LYS A 93 8.18 12.88 3.70
CA LYS A 93 6.91 13.55 4.06
C LYS A 93 5.86 13.55 2.95
N GLU A 94 6.28 13.50 1.69
CA GLU A 94 5.42 13.76 0.52
C GLU A 94 5.38 12.56 -0.43
N LEU A 95 4.92 11.42 0.08
CA LEU A 95 4.72 10.21 -0.72
C LEU A 95 3.40 10.32 -1.49
N VAL A 96 3.42 10.11 -2.81
CA VAL A 96 2.28 10.33 -3.69
C VAL A 96 1.24 9.23 -3.49
N MET A 97 1.68 7.98 -3.48
CA MET A 97 0.78 6.84 -3.32
C MET A 97 0.26 6.72 -1.88
N ARG A 98 1.03 7.19 -0.90
CA ARG A 98 0.60 7.20 0.52
C ARG A 98 -0.03 8.54 0.90
N SER A 99 -1.08 8.89 0.20
CA SER A 99 -1.84 10.11 0.42
C SER A 99 -3.34 9.85 0.46
N ALA A 100 -4.08 10.71 1.14
CA ALA A 100 -5.53 10.63 1.23
C ALA A 100 -6.18 10.74 -0.16
N LEU A 101 -5.65 11.60 -1.05
CA LEU A 101 -6.16 11.72 -2.42
C LEU A 101 -5.90 10.44 -3.23
N PHE A 102 -4.73 9.81 -3.07
CA PHE A 102 -4.45 8.57 -3.76
C PHE A 102 -5.35 7.42 -3.31
N ILE A 103 -5.69 7.35 -2.01
CA ILE A 103 -6.69 6.36 -1.54
C ILE A 103 -8.04 6.60 -2.23
N LEU A 104 -8.48 7.84 -2.38
CA LEU A 104 -9.74 8.13 -3.08
C LEU A 104 -9.69 7.70 -4.56
N VAL A 105 -8.58 7.95 -5.25
CA VAL A 105 -8.35 7.44 -6.61
C VAL A 105 -8.37 5.91 -6.63
N TRP A 106 -7.72 5.27 -5.66
CA TRP A 106 -7.74 3.82 -5.52
C TRP A 106 -9.16 3.28 -5.32
N VAL A 107 -10.01 3.92 -4.51
CA VAL A 107 -11.42 3.51 -4.33
C VAL A 107 -12.17 3.53 -5.66
N ILE A 108 -11.97 4.57 -6.48
CA ILE A 108 -12.59 4.65 -7.83
C ILE A 108 -12.08 3.51 -8.72
N LEU A 109 -10.77 3.26 -8.72
CA LEU A 109 -10.17 2.15 -9.48
C LEU A 109 -10.66 0.78 -9.00
N ALA A 110 -10.85 0.60 -7.70
CA ALA A 110 -11.36 -0.63 -7.11
C ALA A 110 -12.83 -0.87 -7.47
N LEU A 111 -13.68 0.16 -7.44
CA LEU A 111 -15.06 0.05 -7.92
C LEU A 111 -15.12 -0.31 -9.41
N PHE A 112 -14.27 0.33 -10.23
CA PHE A 112 -14.18 0.01 -11.65
C PHE A 112 -13.70 -1.43 -11.87
N ALA A 113 -12.66 -1.87 -11.16
CA ALA A 113 -12.13 -3.23 -11.27
C ALA A 113 -13.14 -4.30 -10.81
N ALA A 114 -13.88 -4.02 -9.73
CA ALA A 114 -14.91 -4.91 -9.20
C ALA A 114 -16.08 -5.08 -10.18
N THR A 115 -16.52 -3.98 -10.81
CA THR A 115 -17.73 -3.98 -11.65
C THR A 115 -17.48 -4.28 -13.12
N SER A 116 -16.32 -3.88 -13.66
CA SER A 116 -16.12 -3.77 -15.11
C SER A 116 -14.92 -4.54 -15.65
N VAL A 117 -14.03 -5.04 -14.78
CA VAL A 117 -12.83 -5.76 -15.20
C VAL A 117 -13.03 -7.25 -15.00
N GLY A 118 -13.03 -8.04 -16.08
CA GLY A 118 -13.09 -9.51 -15.99
C GLY A 118 -11.74 -10.20 -15.74
N ASN A 119 -10.63 -9.47 -15.89
CA ASN A 119 -9.28 -10.02 -15.78
C ASN A 119 -8.87 -10.23 -14.31
N PRO A 120 -8.56 -11.47 -13.87
CA PRO A 120 -8.20 -11.76 -12.48
C PRO A 120 -6.92 -11.06 -12.02
N PHE A 121 -5.92 -10.94 -12.89
CA PHE A 121 -4.66 -10.24 -12.57
C PHE A 121 -4.91 -8.76 -12.26
N ALA A 122 -5.71 -8.08 -13.08
CA ALA A 122 -6.02 -6.67 -12.86
C ALA A 122 -6.79 -6.43 -11.55
N ARG A 123 -7.75 -7.31 -11.23
CA ARG A 123 -8.46 -7.27 -9.93
C ARG A 123 -7.53 -7.50 -8.75
N GLY A 124 -6.69 -8.52 -8.85
CA GLY A 124 -5.64 -8.81 -7.87
C GLY A 124 -4.72 -7.60 -7.69
N PHE A 125 -4.26 -6.98 -8.77
CA PHE A 125 -3.40 -5.80 -8.74
C PHE A 125 -4.01 -4.64 -7.94
N VAL A 126 -5.28 -4.32 -8.19
CA VAL A 126 -5.97 -3.27 -7.43
C VAL A 126 -6.16 -3.67 -5.95
N LEU A 127 -6.45 -4.94 -5.67
CA LEU A 127 -6.50 -5.44 -4.29
C LEU A 127 -5.15 -5.29 -3.58
N GLY A 128 -4.05 -5.63 -4.25
CA GLY A 128 -2.69 -5.51 -3.71
C GLY A 128 -2.33 -4.07 -3.31
N ILE A 129 -2.67 -3.10 -4.16
CA ILE A 129 -2.51 -1.67 -3.85
C ILE A 129 -3.31 -1.32 -2.59
N GLY A 130 -4.59 -1.68 -2.57
CA GLY A 130 -5.49 -1.37 -1.45
C GLY A 130 -5.01 -1.99 -0.14
N THR A 131 -4.55 -3.23 -0.20
CA THR A 131 -4.03 -3.95 0.96
C THR A 131 -2.85 -3.21 1.57
N HIS A 132 -1.90 -2.76 0.74
CA HIS A 132 -0.74 -2.00 1.19
C HIS A 132 -1.15 -0.66 1.81
N LEU A 133 -1.99 0.11 1.11
CA LEU A 133 -2.42 1.44 1.54
C LEU A 133 -3.17 1.40 2.87
N ILE A 134 -4.14 0.51 3.00
CA ILE A 134 -5.00 0.42 4.18
C ILE A 134 -4.23 -0.14 5.37
N PHE A 135 -3.36 -1.11 5.14
CA PHE A 135 -2.47 -1.62 6.18
C PHE A 135 -1.57 -0.50 6.74
N ASP A 136 -0.94 0.30 5.88
CA ASP A 136 -0.11 1.42 6.33
C ASP A 136 -0.93 2.53 7.00
N LEU A 137 -2.11 2.86 6.47
CA LEU A 137 -3.00 3.87 7.06
C LEU A 137 -3.41 3.48 8.49
N ILE A 138 -3.79 2.21 8.69
CA ILE A 138 -4.15 1.68 10.02
C ILE A 138 -2.91 1.60 10.92
N SER A 139 -1.76 1.17 10.39
CA SER A 139 -0.52 1.11 11.16
C SER A 139 -0.06 2.49 11.63
N ASP A 140 -0.26 3.53 10.81
CA ASP A 140 0.10 4.90 11.16
C ASP A 140 -0.95 5.51 12.12
N TYR A 141 -2.24 5.24 11.92
CA TYR A 141 -3.31 5.64 12.86
C TYR A 141 -3.11 5.06 14.27
N THR A 142 -2.76 3.78 14.37
CA THR A 142 -2.60 3.08 15.66
C THR A 142 -1.23 3.29 16.30
N GLY A 143 -0.18 3.51 15.50
CA GLY A 143 1.19 3.61 15.98
C GLY A 143 1.70 5.04 16.20
N ASP A 144 1.38 5.98 15.30
CA ASP A 144 1.95 7.33 15.32
C ASP A 144 1.04 8.36 14.63
N ARG A 145 0.27 9.10 15.44
CA ARG A 145 -0.66 10.13 14.95
C ARG A 145 0.01 11.25 14.16
N ARG A 146 1.30 11.54 14.40
CA ARG A 146 2.04 12.52 13.60
C ARG A 146 2.23 12.00 12.17
N ARG A 147 2.49 10.70 12.01
CA ARG A 147 2.63 10.07 10.70
C ARG A 147 1.31 10.00 9.96
N LEU A 148 0.19 9.82 10.66
CA LEU A 148 -1.14 9.95 10.07
C LEU A 148 -1.35 11.33 9.43
N GLY A 149 -0.84 12.40 10.05
CA GLY A 149 -0.90 13.75 9.48
C GLY A 149 -0.26 13.86 8.09
N MET A 150 0.79 13.08 7.82
CA MET A 150 1.49 13.11 6.53
C MET A 150 0.61 12.59 5.39
N TRP A 151 -0.35 11.71 5.64
CA TRP A 151 -1.29 11.24 4.59
C TRP A 151 -2.11 12.39 3.99
N PHE A 152 -2.28 13.48 4.73
CA PHE A 152 -3.07 14.63 4.31
C PHE A 152 -2.21 15.79 3.81
N TRP A 153 -0.94 15.57 3.46
CA TRP A 153 -0.02 16.63 3.00
C TRP A 153 -0.55 17.43 1.80
N GLN A 154 -1.33 16.79 0.93
CA GLN A 154 -1.96 17.43 -0.24
C GLN A 154 -3.19 18.28 0.13
N VAL A 155 -3.74 18.07 1.32
CA VAL A 155 -4.88 18.83 1.84
C VAL A 155 -4.32 20.08 2.53
N LYS A 156 -4.44 21.23 1.88
CA LYS A 156 -3.91 22.54 2.37
C LYS A 156 -4.65 23.12 3.59
N ARG A 157 -5.26 22.27 4.44
CA ARG A 157 -5.88 22.67 5.71
C ARG A 157 -5.47 21.71 6.81
N GLU A 158 -5.37 22.24 8.03
CA GLU A 158 -5.22 21.39 9.22
C GLU A 158 -6.52 20.63 9.45
N LEU A 159 -6.42 19.30 9.49
CA LEU A 159 -7.56 18.43 9.78
C LEU A 159 -7.60 18.13 11.27
N PRO A 160 -8.76 18.30 11.92
CA PRO A 160 -8.93 17.88 13.30
C PRO A 160 -8.85 16.35 13.40
N GLU A 161 -8.44 15.86 14.57
CA GLU A 161 -8.16 14.43 14.80
C GLU A 161 -9.38 13.52 14.57
N ASN A 162 -10.59 14.04 14.81
CA ASN A 162 -11.83 13.33 14.52
C ASN A 162 -12.02 13.10 13.01
N GLU A 163 -11.76 14.10 12.15
CA GLU A 163 -11.86 13.97 10.70
C GLU A 163 -10.87 12.93 10.17
N LYS A 164 -9.63 12.93 10.68
CA LYS A 164 -8.62 11.92 10.31
C LYS A 164 -9.07 10.52 10.72
N SER A 165 -9.61 10.37 11.94
CA SER A 165 -10.08 9.08 12.46
C SER A 165 -11.26 8.54 11.65
N VAL A 166 -12.23 9.41 11.32
CA VAL A 166 -13.37 9.05 10.45
C VAL A 166 -12.86 8.61 9.08
N PHE A 167 -11.91 9.34 8.48
CA PHE A 167 -11.32 8.95 7.20
C PHE A 167 -10.72 7.54 7.25
N VAL A 168 -9.92 7.21 8.28
CA VAL A 168 -9.32 5.87 8.42
C VAL A 168 -10.39 4.78 8.48
N TRP A 169 -11.44 4.96 9.29
CA TRP A 169 -12.50 3.96 9.42
C TRP A 169 -13.34 3.81 8.16
N VAL A 170 -13.69 4.92 7.51
CA VAL A 170 -14.45 4.88 6.24
C VAL A 170 -13.64 4.17 5.16
N MET A 171 -12.34 4.46 5.05
CA MET A 171 -11.47 3.80 4.08
C MET A 171 -11.24 2.31 4.40
N ALA A 172 -11.11 1.95 5.69
CA ALA A 172 -10.98 0.56 6.11
C ALA A 172 -12.25 -0.25 5.78
N VAL A 173 -13.44 0.30 6.05
CA VAL A 173 -14.72 -0.35 5.72
C VAL A 173 -14.91 -0.46 4.20
N ALA A 174 -14.61 0.61 3.46
CA ALA A 174 -14.67 0.59 2.00
C ALA A 174 -13.73 -0.47 1.42
N TYR A 175 -12.52 -0.60 1.98
CA TYR A 175 -11.58 -1.64 1.58
C TYR A 175 -12.09 -3.05 1.86
N VAL A 176 -12.63 -3.31 3.05
CA VAL A 176 -13.19 -4.63 3.37
C VAL A 176 -14.29 -4.98 2.36
N PHE A 177 -15.21 -4.06 2.08
CA PHE A 177 -16.26 -4.27 1.09
C PHE A 177 -15.68 -4.58 -0.30
N LEU A 178 -14.76 -3.75 -0.78
CA LEU A 178 -14.14 -3.90 -2.10
C LEU A 178 -13.30 -5.17 -2.22
N ALA A 179 -12.61 -5.57 -1.14
CA ALA A 179 -11.74 -6.74 -1.13
C ALA A 179 -12.51 -8.05 -1.36
N PHE A 180 -13.78 -8.13 -0.93
CA PHE A 180 -14.63 -9.29 -1.24
C PHE A 180 -15.12 -9.30 -2.70
N THR A 181 -15.11 -8.16 -3.37
CA THR A 181 -15.58 -8.01 -4.76
C THR A 181 -14.47 -8.13 -5.81
N LEU A 182 -13.22 -7.87 -5.42
CA LEU A 182 -12.01 -8.00 -6.25
C LEU A 182 -11.49 -9.45 -6.24
#